data_AF-A0A803XKE2-F1
#
_entry.id   AF-A0A803XKE2-F1
#
_cell.length_a   1.000
_cell.length_b   1.000
_cell.length_c   1.000
_cell.angle_alpha   90.00
_cell.angle_beta   90.00
_cell.angle_gamma   90.00
#
_symmetry.space_group_name_H-M   'P 1'
#
loop_
_entity.id
_entity.type
_entity.pdbx_description
1 polymer ?
#
loop_
_entity_poly.entity_id
_entity_poly.type
_entity_poly.pdbx_seq_one_letter_code
_entity_poly.pdbx_strand_id
1 'polypeptide(L)'
;MMLLFFVPFKRLHMPKNGSSIYYHGEPISVNVHVTNNTNKTVKKIKISVRQYADICLFNTAQYKCPVAVEDADDMVAPSSTFCKVYTLTPFLANNREKRGLALDGKLKHEDTNLASTNKEILGIIVSYKVKVKLVVSRGG
;
A
#
# COMPACT_ATOMS: atom_id res chain seq x y z
N MET A 1 -8.12 -20.53 -10.44
CA MET A 1 -7.78 -19.75 -9.23
C MET A 1 -6.58 -18.88 -9.57
N MET A 2 -6.63 -17.56 -9.31
CA MET A 2 -5.49 -16.67 -9.57
C MET A 2 -4.68 -16.52 -8.27
N LEU A 3 -3.43 -16.96 -8.29
CA LEU A 3 -2.51 -16.86 -7.15
C LEU A 3 -1.68 -15.57 -7.30
N LEU A 4 -1.66 -14.77 -6.24
CA LEU A 4 -0.87 -13.53 -6.16
C LEU A 4 0.13 -13.68 -5.02
N PHE A 5 1.42 -13.64 -5.35
CA PHE A 5 2.49 -13.61 -4.36
C PHE A 5 3.07 -12.20 -4.28
N PHE A 6 3.14 -11.65 -3.07
CA PHE A 6 3.75 -10.36 -2.78
C PHE A 6 4.98 -10.58 -1.92
N VAL A 7 6.15 -10.18 -2.42
CA VAL A 7 7.39 -10.14 -1.63
C VAL A 7 7.90 -8.69 -1.70
N PRO A 8 7.77 -7.90 -0.64
CA PRO A 8 8.43 -6.60 -0.59
C PRO A 8 9.94 -6.85 -0.55
N PHE A 9 10.69 -6.24 -1.47
CA PHE A 9 12.15 -6.40 -1.48
C PHE A 9 12.75 -5.59 -0.31
N LYS A 10 13.30 -6.29 0.68
CA LYS A 10 14.50 -5.90 1.46
C LYS A 10 15.14 -7.19 1.98
N ARG A 11 16.26 -7.62 1.36
CA ARG A 11 17.21 -8.50 2.07
C ARG A 11 18.11 -7.62 2.93
N LEU A 12 18.25 -8.01 4.20
CA LEU A 12 19.30 -7.67 5.18
C LEU A 12 19.22 -6.31 5.90
N HIS A 13 18.31 -6.22 6.86
CA HIS A 13 18.63 -6.20 8.30
C HIS A 13 17.34 -6.57 9.03
N MET A 14 17.28 -7.72 9.71
CA MET A 14 16.07 -8.15 10.41
C MET A 14 16.02 -7.51 11.80
N PRO A 15 15.19 -6.49 12.08
CA PRO A 15 14.62 -6.38 13.40
C PRO A 15 13.60 -7.50 13.56
N LYS A 16 13.74 -8.18 14.70
CA LYS A 16 13.11 -9.42 15.14
C LYS A 16 11.58 -9.31 15.25
N ASN A 17 10.85 -9.10 14.14
CA ASN A 17 9.37 -9.07 14.05
C ASN A 17 8.75 -9.03 12.61
N GLY A 18 9.47 -9.46 11.56
CA GLY A 18 8.85 -9.76 10.24
C GLY A 18 8.24 -8.59 9.45
N SER A 19 8.43 -7.35 9.88
CA SER A 19 7.95 -6.15 9.17
C SER A 19 9.14 -5.36 8.62
N SER A 20 9.14 -5.05 7.33
CA SER A 20 10.16 -4.18 6.71
C SER A 20 9.95 -2.72 7.15
N ILE A 21 11.02 -2.07 7.62
CA ILE A 21 11.01 -0.65 7.98
C ILE A 21 11.35 0.18 6.72
N TYR A 22 10.57 1.24 6.48
CA TYR A 22 10.78 2.24 5.43
C TYR A 22 10.78 3.62 6.07
N TYR A 23 11.67 4.49 5.59
CA TYR A 23 11.73 5.87 6.03
C TYR A 23 10.88 6.79 5.14
N HIS A 24 10.49 7.95 5.65
CA HIS A 24 9.78 8.96 4.86
C HIS A 24 10.61 9.36 3.64
N GLY A 25 9.97 9.39 2.47
CA GLY A 25 10.62 9.65 1.20
C GLY A 25 11.39 8.48 0.59
N GLU A 26 11.53 7.35 1.30
CA GLU A 26 12.15 6.14 0.73
C GLU A 26 11.18 5.45 -0.24
N PRO A 27 11.63 5.10 -1.47
CA PRO A 27 10.81 4.35 -2.41
C PRO A 27 10.54 2.93 -1.90
N ILE A 28 9.29 2.48 -2.05
CA ILE A 28 8.84 1.13 -1.68
C ILE A 28 8.77 0.28 -2.94
N SER A 29 9.64 -0.72 -3.03
CA SER A 29 9.66 -1.69 -4.14
C SER A 29 8.75 -2.89 -3.86
N VAL A 30 7.79 -3.09 -4.75
CA VAL A 30 6.69 -4.05 -4.68
C VAL A 30 6.85 -5.05 -5.81
N ASN A 31 7.29 -6.27 -5.52
CA ASN A 31 7.32 -7.34 -6.51
C ASN A 31 5.93 -7.98 -6.63
N VAL A 32 5.34 -7.86 -7.81
CA VAL A 32 4.03 -8.43 -8.15
C VAL A 32 4.26 -9.63 -9.05
N HIS A 33 4.00 -10.82 -8.51
CA HIS A 33 3.98 -12.06 -9.29
C HIS A 33 2.54 -12.57 -9.41
N VAL A 34 2.05 -12.64 -10.64
CA VAL A 34 0.71 -13.11 -10.99
C VAL A 34 0.83 -14.42 -11.75
N THR A 35 0.14 -15.45 -11.29
CA THR A 35 -0.09 -16.69 -12.05
C THR A 35 -1.56 -16.79 -12.41
N ASN A 36 -1.88 -16.51 -13.68
CA ASN A 36 -3.24 -16.47 -14.18
C ASN A 36 -3.65 -17.83 -14.78
N ASN A 37 -4.13 -18.74 -13.95
CA ASN A 37 -4.68 -20.03 -14.39
C ASN A 37 -6.17 -19.94 -14.76
N THR A 38 -6.61 -18.80 -15.32
CA THR A 38 -8.00 -18.59 -15.74
C THR A 38 -8.08 -18.32 -17.23
N ASN A 39 -9.29 -18.40 -17.79
CA ASN A 39 -9.56 -18.02 -19.18
C ASN A 39 -9.80 -16.51 -19.36
N LYS A 40 -9.68 -15.70 -18.30
CA LYS A 40 -9.92 -14.25 -18.34
C LYS A 40 -8.61 -13.48 -18.36
N THR A 41 -8.63 -12.32 -19.01
CA THR A 41 -7.47 -11.43 -19.08
C THR A 41 -7.51 -10.44 -17.90
N VAL A 42 -6.38 -10.29 -17.21
CA VAL A 42 -6.16 -9.15 -16.32
C VAL A 42 -5.87 -7.95 -17.21
N LYS A 43 -6.72 -6.91 -17.12
CA LYS A 43 -6.63 -5.69 -17.93
C LYS A 43 -5.75 -4.62 -17.30
N LYS A 44 -5.71 -4.55 -15.97
CA LYS A 44 -4.95 -3.54 -15.22
C LYS A 44 -4.48 -4.11 -13.88
N ILE A 45 -3.37 -3.60 -13.39
CA ILE A 45 -2.81 -3.89 -12.08
C ILE A 45 -2.73 -2.57 -11.30
N LYS A 46 -3.46 -2.47 -10.20
CA LYS A 46 -3.45 -1.30 -9.32
C LYS A 46 -2.71 -1.61 -8.03
N ILE A 47 -1.62 -0.91 -7.77
CA ILE A 47 -0.86 -0.99 -6.52
C ILE A 47 -1.19 0.27 -5.70
N SER A 48 -1.38 0.10 -4.39
CA SER A 48 -1.63 1.23 -3.50
C SER A 48 -0.97 1.03 -2.14
N VAL A 49 -0.30 2.06 -1.63
CA VAL A 49 0.10 2.15 -0.23
C VAL A 49 -1.05 2.85 0.50
N ARG A 50 -1.56 2.24 1.57
CA ARG A 50 -2.69 2.75 2.34
C ARG A 50 -2.29 2.96 3.79
N GLN A 51 -2.61 4.14 4.31
CA GLN A 51 -2.57 4.46 5.73
C GLN A 51 -3.90 4.03 6.37
N TYR A 52 -3.80 3.35 7.50
CA TYR A 52 -4.89 2.97 8.37
C TYR A 52 -4.69 3.72 9.68
N ALA A 53 -5.69 4.48 10.09
CA ALA A 53 -5.70 5.15 11.39
C ALA A 53 -6.88 4.61 12.20
N ASP A 54 -6.57 3.79 13.19
CA ASP A 54 -7.52 3.19 14.12
C ASP A 54 -7.60 4.03 15.39
N ILE A 55 -8.77 4.60 15.66
CA ILE A 55 -9.03 5.41 16.86
C ILE A 55 -9.54 4.48 17.95
N CYS A 56 -8.69 4.23 18.95
CA CYS A 56 -8.95 3.37 20.10
C CYS A 56 -9.12 4.24 21.35
N LEU A 57 -10.26 4.92 21.44
CA LEU A 57 -10.69 5.72 22.60
C LEU A 57 -11.97 5.10 23.19
N PHE A 58 -13.12 5.80 23.11
CA PHE A 58 -14.42 5.33 23.62
C PHE A 58 -15.28 4.62 22.55
N ASN A 59 -15.10 4.97 21.28
CA ASN A 59 -15.71 4.31 20.13
C ASN A 59 -14.60 3.99 19.12
N THR A 60 -14.64 2.81 18.53
CA THR A 60 -13.63 2.39 17.55
C THR A 60 -14.01 2.90 16.17
N ALA A 61 -13.23 3.82 15.62
CA ALA A 61 -13.36 4.28 14.24
C ALA A 61 -12.08 3.98 13.47
N GLN A 62 -12.22 3.54 12.22
CA GLN A 62 -11.09 3.22 11.35
C GLN A 62 -11.14 4.08 10.08
N TYR A 63 -10.11 4.88 9.86
CA TYR A 63 -9.90 5.64 8.64
C TYR A 63 -8.93 4.92 7.71
N LYS A 64 -9.23 4.92 6.41
CA LYS A 64 -8.42 4.26 5.38
C LYS A 64 -8.16 5.22 4.24
N CYS A 65 -6.90 5.58 4.05
CA CYS A 65 -6.52 6.58 3.06
C CYS A 65 -5.38 6.04 2.16
N PRO A 66 -5.57 5.98 0.83
CA PRO A 66 -4.47 5.68 -0.08
C PRO A 66 -3.50 6.86 -0.12
N VAL A 67 -2.24 6.62 0.24
CA VAL A 67 -1.16 7.63 0.31
C VAL A 67 -0.20 7.57 -0.88
N ALA A 68 -0.20 6.47 -1.62
CA ALA A 68 0.43 6.35 -2.94
C ALA A 68 -0.36 5.36 -3.77
N VAL A 69 -0.53 5.61 -5.07
CA VAL A 69 -1.25 4.74 -5.99
C VAL A 69 -0.48 4.69 -7.29
N GLU A 70 -0.28 3.48 -7.80
CA GLU A 70 0.26 3.20 -9.12
C GLU A 70 -0.80 2.40 -9.89
N ASP A 71 -1.29 2.96 -10.99
CA ASP A 71 -2.23 2.31 -11.90
C ASP A 71 -1.49 1.88 -13.15
N ALA A 72 -1.18 0.59 -13.24
CA ALA A 72 -0.44 0.02 -14.36
C ALA A 72 -1.39 -0.64 -15.37
N ASP A 73 -1.20 -0.32 -16.64
CA ASP A 73 -1.91 -0.93 -17.78
C ASP A 73 -1.28 -2.26 -18.23
N ASP A 74 -0.42 -2.86 -17.41
CA ASP A 74 0.13 -4.19 -17.64
C ASP A 74 -1.01 -5.24 -17.66
N MET A 75 -1.05 -6.01 -18.75
CA MET A 75 -2.03 -7.06 -18.95
C MET A 75 -1.43 -8.44 -18.69
N VAL A 76 -2.25 -9.34 -18.14
CA VAL A 76 -1.86 -10.75 -17.94
C VAL A 76 -2.84 -11.62 -18.70
N ALA A 77 -2.35 -12.26 -19.76
CA ALA A 77 -3.13 -13.13 -20.63
C ALA A 77 -3.66 -14.37 -19.87
N PRO A 78 -4.70 -15.03 -20.39
CA PRO A 78 -5.12 -16.33 -19.90
C PRO A 78 -3.97 -17.34 -19.84
N SER A 79 -3.99 -18.22 -18.84
CA SER A 79 -3.02 -19.31 -18.67
C SER A 79 -1.54 -18.86 -18.73
N SER A 80 -1.22 -17.68 -18.20
CA SER A 80 0.13 -17.10 -18.25
C SER A 80 0.62 -16.60 -16.89
N THR A 81 1.93 -16.38 -16.78
CA THR A 81 2.58 -15.78 -15.62
C THR A 81 3.11 -14.38 -15.94
N PHE A 82 3.12 -13.51 -14.95
CA PHE A 82 3.62 -12.14 -15.05
C PHE A 82 4.38 -11.79 -13.78
N CYS A 83 5.57 -11.19 -13.92
CA CYS A 83 6.40 -10.74 -12.80
C CYS A 83 6.96 -9.35 -13.11
N LYS A 84 6.68 -8.37 -12.24
CA LYS A 84 7.19 -7.00 -12.37
C LYS A 84 7.35 -6.36 -11.00
N VAL A 85 8.39 -5.54 -10.86
CA VAL A 85 8.60 -4.71 -9.68
C VAL A 85 8.04 -3.33 -9.94
N TYR A 86 7.18 -2.86 -9.05
CA TYR A 86 6.64 -1.51 -9.03
C TYR A 86 7.27 -0.72 -7.88
N THR A 87 7.48 0.58 -8.07
CA THR A 87 8.05 1.44 -7.04
C THR A 87 7.08 2.55 -6.71
N LEU A 88 6.74 2.69 -5.42
CA LEU A 88 5.83 3.72 -4.93
C LEU A 88 6.49 4.51 -3.81
N THR A 89 6.38 5.84 -3.84
CA THR A 89 6.92 6.70 -2.78
C THR A 89 5.79 7.50 -2.13
N PRO A 90 5.35 7.16 -0.91
CA PRO A 90 4.30 7.89 -0.23
C PRO A 90 4.82 9.24 0.30
N PHE A 91 4.41 10.34 -0.33
CA PHE A 91 4.75 11.70 0.08
C PHE A 91 3.52 12.46 0.58
N LEU A 92 3.67 13.21 1.68
CA LEU A 92 2.59 14.08 2.15
C LEU A 92 2.19 15.13 1.10
N ALA A 93 3.16 15.65 0.34
CA ALA A 93 2.92 16.66 -0.70
C ALA A 93 1.79 16.25 -1.68
N ASN A 94 1.71 14.96 -2.03
CA ASN A 94 0.73 14.41 -2.97
C ASN A 94 -0.61 14.02 -2.31
N ASN A 95 -0.78 14.38 -1.03
CA ASN A 95 -1.92 13.94 -0.21
C ASN A 95 -2.48 15.07 0.67
N ARG A 96 -2.02 16.32 0.52
CA ARG A 96 -2.38 17.45 1.40
C ARG A 96 -3.88 17.77 1.38
N GLU A 97 -4.56 17.49 0.27
CA GLU A 97 -5.99 17.74 0.08
C GLU A 97 -6.89 16.64 0.68
N LYS A 98 -6.32 15.50 1.08
CA LYS A 98 -7.10 14.36 1.58
C LYS A 98 -7.47 14.54 3.05
N ARG A 99 -8.73 14.24 3.36
CA ARG A 99 -9.24 14.23 4.75
C ARG A 99 -9.06 12.84 5.38
N GLY A 100 -8.96 12.80 6.71
CA GLY A 100 -8.84 11.53 7.45
C GLY A 100 -7.46 10.87 7.36
N LEU A 101 -6.42 11.64 7.02
CA LEU A 101 -5.02 11.22 7.12
C LEU A 101 -4.48 11.55 8.52
N ALA A 102 -3.76 10.60 9.10
CA ALA A 102 -2.93 10.83 10.27
C ALA A 102 -1.60 11.46 9.83
N LEU A 103 -1.18 12.50 10.55
CA LEU A 103 0.05 13.27 10.32
C LEU A 103 0.87 13.33 11.62
N ASP A 104 2.19 13.39 11.51
CA ASP A 104 3.09 13.56 12.67
C ASP A 104 2.99 14.98 13.29
N GLY A 105 2.32 15.92 12.60
CA GLY A 105 2.16 17.32 13.01
C GLY A 105 0.97 18.00 12.36
N LYS A 106 0.89 19.33 12.49
CA LYS A 106 -0.20 20.13 11.91
C LYS A 106 0.03 20.34 10.41
N LEU A 107 -0.99 20.12 9.58
CA LEU A 107 -0.94 20.28 8.11
C LEU A 107 -0.30 21.60 7.60
N LYS A 108 -0.39 22.69 8.39
CA LYS A 108 0.16 24.02 8.05
C LYS A 108 1.68 24.17 8.30
N HIS A 109 2.31 23.24 9.00
CA HIS A 109 3.76 23.31 9.23
C HIS A 109 4.49 22.67 8.05
N GLU A 110 5.48 23.39 7.51
CA GLU A 110 6.28 22.94 6.36
C GLU A 110 6.99 21.61 6.62
N ASP A 111 7.37 21.34 7.87
CA ASP A 111 8.08 20.11 8.28
C ASP A 111 7.16 18.92 8.62
N THR A 112 5.87 19.01 8.31
CA THR A 112 4.93 17.91 8.61
C THR A 112 5.09 16.75 7.64
N ASN A 113 4.99 15.53 8.16
CA ASN A 113 4.97 14.29 7.38
C ASN A 113 3.71 13.46 7.66
N LEU A 114 3.49 12.43 6.83
CA LEU A 114 2.50 11.39 7.13
C LEU A 114 2.85 10.73 8.47
N ALA A 115 1.86 10.37 9.29
CA ALA A 115 2.14 9.83 10.62
C ALA A 115 2.95 8.53 10.54
N SER A 116 3.95 8.38 11.41
CA SER A 116 4.75 7.16 11.48
C SER A 116 3.94 5.99 12.07
N THR A 117 4.30 4.74 11.75
CA THR A 117 3.61 3.57 12.32
C THR A 117 3.84 3.49 13.83
N ASN A 118 2.78 3.42 14.63
CA ASN A 118 2.86 3.26 16.09
C ASN A 118 2.02 2.04 16.54
N LYS A 119 2.32 1.53 17.75
CA LYS A 119 1.65 0.37 18.35
C LYS A 119 1.06 0.70 19.72
N GLU A 120 0.65 1.95 19.91
CA GLU A 120 0.06 2.39 21.18
C GLU A 120 -1.26 1.64 21.44
N ILE A 121 -1.58 1.43 22.72
CA ILE A 121 -2.76 0.66 23.13
C ILE A 121 -4.02 1.56 23.16
N LEU A 122 -3.84 2.86 23.38
CA LEU A 122 -4.89 3.87 23.47
C LEU A 122 -4.50 5.06 22.60
N GLY A 123 -5.49 5.69 21.95
CA GLY A 123 -5.26 6.84 21.06
C GLY A 123 -5.44 6.50 19.59
N ILE A 124 -4.60 7.06 18.72
CA ILE A 124 -4.64 6.83 17.27
C ILE A 124 -3.51 5.88 16.89
N ILE A 125 -3.87 4.68 16.45
CA ILE A 125 -2.94 3.67 15.96
C ILE A 125 -2.84 3.81 14.44
N VAL A 126 -1.65 4.11 13.96
CA VAL A 126 -1.34 4.30 12.55
C VAL A 126 -0.58 3.08 12.06
N SER A 127 -1.05 2.50 10.96
CA SER A 127 -0.34 1.44 10.25
C SER A 127 -0.45 1.60 8.74
N TYR A 128 0.53 1.07 7.99
CA TYR A 128 0.54 1.11 6.53
C TYR A 128 0.47 -0.29 5.96
N LYS A 129 -0.27 -0.43 4.84
CA LYS A 129 -0.30 -1.69 4.09
C LYS A 129 -0.22 -1.40 2.59
N VAL A 130 0.57 -2.21 1.90
CA VAL A 130 0.54 -2.28 0.44
C VAL A 130 -0.62 -3.18 0.02
N LYS A 131 -1.41 -2.71 -0.95
CA LYS A 131 -2.52 -3.45 -1.54
C LYS A 131 -2.36 -3.49 -3.05
N VAL A 132 -2.30 -4.70 -3.60
CA VAL A 132 -2.33 -4.96 -5.05
C VAL A 132 -3.73 -5.43 -5.43
N LYS A 133 -4.29 -4.84 -6.49
CA LYS A 133 -5.62 -5.18 -7.02
C LYS A 133 -5.50 -5.46 -8.52
N LEU A 134 -5.94 -6.64 -8.93
CA LEU A 134 -6.00 -7.05 -10.33
C LEU A 134 -7.40 -6.76 -10.88
N VAL A 135 -7.49 -6.02 -11.98
CA VAL A 135 -8.74 -5.71 -12.67
C VAL A 135 -8.89 -6.71 -13.82
N VAL A 136 -9.84 -7.62 -13.69
CA VAL A 136 -10.09 -8.68 -14.67
C VAL A 136 -11.24 -8.28 -15.59
N SER A 137 -11.19 -8.70 -16.86
CA SER A 137 -12.32 -8.55 -17.79
C SER A 137 -13.61 -9.14 -17.20
N ARG A 138 -14.70 -8.34 -17.15
CA ARG A 138 -16.05 -8.89 -16.94
C ARG A 138 -16.43 -9.68 -18.20
N GLY A 139 -16.90 -10.91 -18.03
CA GLY A 139 -17.45 -11.69 -19.13
C GLY A 139 -18.81 -11.11 -19.51
N GLY A 140 -19.08 -11.03 -20.81
CA GLY A 140 -20.44 -10.90 -21.33
C GLY A 140 -21.19 -12.22 -21.18
#